data_AF-A0A8S1ICU6-F1
#
_entry.id   AF-A0A8S1ICU6-F1
#
_cell.length_a   1.000
_cell.length_b   1.000
_cell.length_c   1.000
_cell.angle_alpha   90.00
_cell.angle_beta   90.00
_cell.angle_gamma   90.00
#
_symmetry.space_group_name_H-M   'P 1'
#
loop_
_entity.id
_entity.type
_entity.pdbx_description
1 polymer ?
#
loop_
_entity_poly.entity_id
_entity_poly.type
_entity_poly.pdbx_seq_one_letter_code
_entity_poly.pdbx_strand_id
1 'polypeptide(L)' 'MEDLITLVNELNNRGVSFHSLEENITMDKSSSTGQLLFHLFAAFAEFERNLILERSFSRTNCRSC' A
#
# COMPACT_ATOMS: atom_id res chain seq x y z
N MET A 1 2.97 4.71 -1.28
CA MET A 1 2.04 3.58 -1.58
C MET A 1 0.65 3.74 -0.96
N GLU A 2 0.46 4.54 0.08
CA GLU A 2 -0.88 4.80 0.67
C GLU A 2 -1.91 5.28 -0.35
N ASP A 3 -1.52 6.21 -1.23
CA ASP A 3 -2.41 6.76 -2.26
C ASP A 3 -2.95 5.70 -3.22
N LEU A 4 -2.11 4.74 -3.62
CA LEU A 4 -2.51 3.66 -4.53
C LEU A 4 -3.57 2.77 -3.88
N ILE A 5 -3.40 2.44 -2.61
CA ILE A 5 -4.33 1.60 -1.85
C ILE A 5 -5.65 2.31 -1.63
N THR A 6 -5.61 3.61 -1.31
CA THR A 6 -6.80 4.45 -1.19
C THR A 6 -7.55 4.52 -2.52
N LEU A 7 -6.85 4.73 -3.63
CA LEU A 7 -7.44 4.77 -4.97
C LEU A 7 -8.09 3.42 -5.35
N VAL A 8 -7.39 2.31 -5.12
CA VAL A 8 -7.92 0.97 -5.40
C VAL A 8 -9.13 0.66 -4.52
N ASN A 9 -9.15 1.11 -3.26
CA ASN A 9 -10.32 0.99 -2.39
C ASN A 9 -11.51 1.81 -2.89
N GLU A 10 -11.28 3.05 -3.32
CA GLU A 10 -12.32 3.90 -3.88
C GLU A 10 -12.93 3.32 -5.16
N LEU A 11 -12.07 2.80 -6.06
CA LEU A 11 -12.51 2.12 -7.28
C LEU A 11 -13.34 0.88 -6.95
N ASN A 12 -12.86 0.04 -6.03
CA ASN A 12 -13.60 -1.14 -5.57
C ASN A 12 -14.95 -0.78 -4.93
N ASN A 13 -15.02 0.30 -4.16
CA ASN A 13 -16.29 0.76 -3.57
C ASN A 13 -17.27 1.28 -4.62
N ARG A 14 -16.79 1.71 -5.79
CA ARG A 14 -17.61 2.06 -6.96
C ARG A 14 -17.93 0.85 -7.86
N GLY A 15 -17.50 -0.36 -7.47
CA GLY A 15 -17.67 -1.58 -8.27
C GLY A 15 -16.71 -1.69 -9.46
N VAL A 16 -15.63 -0.91 -9.48
CA VAL A 16 -14.61 -0.94 -10.52
C VAL A 16 -13.41 -1.77 -10.04
N SER A 17 -13.06 -2.81 -10.79
CA SER A 17 -11.88 -3.64 -10.52
C SER A 17 -10.62 -2.99 -11.07
N PHE A 18 -9.54 -3.01 -10.28
CA PHE A 18 -8.24 -2.55 -10.74
C PHE A 18 -7.47 -3.74 -11.34
N HIS A 19 -7.01 -3.61 -12.58
CA HIS A 19 -6.25 -4.65 -13.26
C HIS A 19 -4.85 -4.14 -13.60
N SER A 20 -3.83 -4.81 -13.05
CA SER A 20 -2.44 -4.58 -13.45
C SER A 20 -2.13 -5.43 -14.69
N LEU A 21 -1.82 -4.78 -15.80
CA LEU A 21 -1.48 -5.44 -17.07
C LEU A 21 -0.10 -6.11 -17.03
N GLU A 22 0.83 -5.54 -16.27
CA GLU A 22 2.20 -6.02 -16.18
C GLU A 22 2.28 -7.33 -15.38
N GLU A 23 1.56 -7.38 -14.25
CA GLU A 23 1.57 -8.57 -13.39
C GLU A 23 0.41 -9.53 -13.69
N ASN A 24 -0.48 -9.16 -14.62
CA ASN A 24 -1.69 -9.89 -14.99
C ASN A 24 -2.56 -10.25 -13.76
N ILE A 25 -2.72 -9.28 -12.86
CA ILE A 25 -3.42 -9.43 -11.59
C ILE A 25 -4.64 -8.51 -11.55
N THR A 26 -5.77 -9.09 -11.14
CA THR A 26 -7.00 -8.36 -10.81
C THR A 26 -7.07 -8.11 -9.30
N MET A 27 -7.10 -6.85 -8.90
CA MET A 27 -7.44 -6.42 -7.55
C MET A 27 -8.91 -6.04 -7.49
N ASP A 28 -9.74 -7.04 -7.18
CA ASP A 28 -11.14 -6.90 -6.87
C ASP A 28 -11.45 -7.54 -5.50
N LYS A 29 -12.54 -7.09 -4.86
CA LYS A 29 -13.01 -7.70 -3.60
C LYS A 29 -13.57 -9.12 -3.80
N SER A 30 -13.88 -9.52 -5.04
CA SER A 30 -14.45 -10.83 -5.38
C SER A 30 -13.41 -11.94 -5.61
N SER A 31 -12.15 -11.61 -5.92
CA SER A 31 -11.07 -12.60 -6.02
C SER A 31 -10.34 -12.77 -4.69
N SER A 32 -10.22 -14.01 -4.23
CA SER A 32 -9.38 -14.35 -3.07
C SER A 32 -7.91 -14.01 -3.29
N THR A 33 -7.41 -14.19 -4.52
CA THR A 33 -6.05 -13.80 -4.91
C THR A 33 -5.89 -12.28 -4.93
N GLY A 34 -6.89 -11.56 -5.44
CA GLY A 34 -6.91 -10.09 -5.46
C GLY A 34 -6.89 -9.48 -4.06
N GLN A 35 -7.69 -10.03 -3.14
CA GLN A 35 -7.68 -9.64 -1.72
C GLN A 35 -6.34 -9.93 -1.04
N LEU A 36 -5.74 -11.10 -1.26
CA LEU A 36 -4.44 -11.45 -0.66
C LEU A 36 -3.37 -10.44 -1.05
N LEU A 37 -3.26 -10.14 -2.35
CA LEU A 37 -2.27 -9.19 -2.85
C LEU A 37 -2.56 -7.78 -2.34
N PHE A 38 -3.83 -7.37 -2.30
CA PHE A 38 -4.23 -6.09 -1.72
C PHE A 38 -3.75 -5.94 -0.27
N HIS A 39 -3.93 -6.97 0.57
CA HIS A 39 -3.44 -6.96 1.95
C HIS A 39 -1.91 -6.94 2.04
N LEU A 40 -1.21 -7.64 1.15
CA LEU A 40 0.24 -7.60 1.09
C LEU A 40 0.78 -6.20 0.75
N PHE A 41 0.18 -5.53 -0.24
CA PHE A 41 0.55 -4.15 -0.56
C PHE A 41 0.24 -3.18 0.58
N ALA A 42 -0.85 -3.38 1.33
CA ALA A 42 -1.15 -2.60 2.53
C ALA A 42 -0.07 -2.75 3.60
N ALA A 43 0.36 -3.98 3.88
CA ALA A 43 1.45 -4.24 4.80
C ALA A 43 2.76 -3.57 4.34
N PHE A 44 3.06 -3.60 3.04
CA PHE A 44 4.25 -2.92 2.50
C PHE A 44 4.16 -1.39 2.59
N ALA A 45 3.00 -0.81 2.32
CA ALA A 45 2.81 0.63 2.47
C ALA A 45 3.04 1.10 3.91
N GLU A 46 2.56 0.32 4.89
CA GLU A 46 2.82 0.56 6.31
C GLU A 46 4.30 0.39 6.66
N PHE A 47 4.93 -0.67 6.16
CA PHE A 47 6.35 -0.93 6.37
C PHE A 47 7.24 0.18 5.83
N GLU A 48 7.00 0.66 4.60
CA GLU A 48 7.74 1.78 4.01
C GLU A 48 7.57 3.07 4.82
N ARG A 49 6.35 3.36 5.25
CA ARG A 49 6.06 4.52 6.10
C ARG A 49 6.86 4.45 7.40
N ASN A 50 6.89 3.28 8.05
CA ASN A 50 7.66 3.07 9.28
C ASN A 50 9.16 3.20 9.02
N LEU A 51 9.70 2.64 7.93
CA LEU A 51 11.11 2.77 7.54
C LEU A 51 11.53 4.23 7.31
N ILE A 52 10.68 5.03 6.65
CA ILE A 52 10.92 6.46 6.42
C ILE A 52 10.94 7.21 7.75
N LEU A 53 10.01 6.89 8.66
CA LEU A 53 9.94 7.50 9.99
C LEU A 53 11.16 7.18 10.84
N GLU A 54 11.60 5.92 10.88
CA GLU A 54 12.79 5.50 11.64
C GLU A 54 14.05 6.25 11.19
N ARG A 55 14.26 6.37 9.88
CA ARG A 55 15.40 7.13 9.32
C ARG A 55 15.32 8.62 9.64
N SER A 56 14.12 9.19 9.63
CA SER A 56 13.91 10.59 9.96
C SER A 56 14.14 10.87 11.45
N PHE A 57 13.66 9.97 12.31
CA PHE A 57 13.79 10.10 13.76
C PHE A 57 15.25 10.01 14.24
N SER A 58 16.02 9.06 13.69
CA SER A 58 17.48 8.93 13.93
C SER A 58 18.22 10.24 13.67
N ARG A 59 17.82 10.99 12.65
CA ARG A 59 18.46 12.26 12.26
C ARG A 59 18.15 13.41 13.22
N THR A 60 16.95 13.46 13.79
CA THR A 60 16.54 14.52 14.75
C THR A 60 17.10 14.34 16.15
N ASN A 61 17.41 13.11 16.59
CA ASN A 61 17.98 12.86 17.92
C ASN A 61 19.47 13.26 18.04
N CYS A 62 20.12 13.58 16.91
CA CYS A 62 21.51 14.04 16.86
C CYS A 62 21.66 15.58 16.98
N ARG A 63 20.58 16.32 17.30
CA ARG A 63 20.64 17.77 17.57
C ARG A 63 20.83 18.13 19.04
N SER A 64 20.94 17.14 19.92
CA SER A 64 21.15 17.28 21.36
C SER A 64 22.55 16.84 21.83
N CYS A 65 23.51 16.70 20.92
CA CYS A 65 24.94 16.57 21.25
C CYS A 65 25.66 17.91 21.10
#